data_AF-A0A1D8PI95-F1
#
_entry.id   AF-A0A1D8PI95-F1
#
_cell.length_a   1.000
_cell.length_b   1.000
_cell.length_c   1.000
_cell.angle_alpha   90.00
_cell.angle_beta   90.00
_cell.angle_gamma   90.00
#
_symmetry.space_group_name_H-M   'P 1'
#
loop_
_entity.id
_entity.type
_entity.pdbx_description
1 polymer ?
#
loop_
_entity_poly.entity_id
_entity_poly.type
_entity_poly.pdbx_seq_one_letter_code
_entity_poly.pdbx_strand_id
1 'polypeptide(L)'
;MKFLTLTTSLSIIVSINALPTSFGFWKNWFNLGEKLTQEIIMDDISDQFINNDENENNNNDNNLIIDGVIDETVYNSLPEIDTESLQSLINEKGLRSRAEDLFEIAQRSIGKYDHPTRVIGSPGHWGTIGYIISEIKKLKGYYNVKTQSFKALDGKVKSFSLLIDGVEPKSLSPFSLTPPTVDGKPAHGNLVLVDDFGCKPDNFPEFTKGNIVLIKRGECAFGDKSRNAGIAGALGAIIYDDEPVRGTLGNPTGKEVATVSVAKKDVEKYIEKLSKDPKYAFETTLYVDSYVKYIKTLNVIADSVFGDHDNIVSLGAHSDSVAEGPGINDDGSGTISLLEVAKHLTQFKLNNAVRFAWWAAEEEGLLGSTYYAEHLTAEENSKLRLFMDYDMMASPNYEYQVYDANNKDHPNGSGNLKDLYIDWYTSHGLNYTLTPFDGRSDYVGFIENGIPGGGIATGAEGVKDAKGQEKFGGKVGEWFDPCYHQLCDNLDNPDYEAWVINTKLIAHSVAVYAKSFEGFPKREPKKEVASASNSEKPNEFIYRGSKLIM
;
A
#
# COMPACT_ATOMS: atom_id res chain seq x y z
N MET A 1 56.34 29.32 -9.57
CA MET A 1 57.27 29.55 -10.72
C MET A 1 57.05 28.43 -11.74
N LYS A 2 57.28 28.70 -13.04
CA LYS A 2 56.92 27.82 -14.19
C LYS A 2 58.13 27.05 -14.76
N PHE A 3 57.82 26.15 -15.71
CA PHE A 3 58.70 25.41 -16.66
C PHE A 3 59.38 24.17 -16.05
N LEU A 4 59.65 23.08 -16.79
CA LEU A 4 59.65 22.81 -18.25
C LEU A 4 58.55 21.76 -18.64
N THR A 5 58.26 21.31 -19.89
CA THR A 5 58.77 21.58 -21.26
C THR A 5 57.69 21.35 -22.36
N LEU A 6 58.03 21.67 -23.61
CA LEU A 6 57.44 21.29 -24.91
C LEU A 6 57.86 19.84 -25.34
N THR A 7 57.30 19.15 -26.35
CA THR A 7 57.23 19.47 -27.81
C THR A 7 56.30 18.54 -28.63
N THR A 8 56.02 18.92 -29.88
CA THR A 8 55.34 18.16 -30.95
C THR A 8 56.32 17.99 -32.15
N SER A 9 56.09 17.31 -33.30
CA SER A 9 54.93 16.65 -33.96
C SER A 9 55.48 15.75 -35.13
N LEU A 10 54.61 15.29 -36.06
CA LEU A 10 54.89 14.53 -37.32
C LEU A 10 55.11 12.99 -37.14
N SER A 11 54.70 12.08 -38.05
CA SER A 11 53.84 12.16 -39.25
C SER A 11 53.36 10.78 -39.77
N ILE A 12 52.07 10.66 -40.14
CA ILE A 12 51.52 10.07 -41.39
C ILE A 12 51.77 8.56 -41.78
N ILE A 13 50.67 7.76 -41.68
CA ILE A 13 50.08 6.78 -42.65
C ILE A 13 50.68 5.36 -42.94
N VAL A 14 49.89 4.33 -42.55
CA VAL A 14 49.50 3.03 -43.23
C VAL A 14 50.61 2.05 -43.68
N SER A 15 50.64 0.77 -43.27
CA SER A 15 49.69 -0.32 -43.69
C SER A 15 49.76 -1.58 -42.79
N ILE A 16 48.62 -2.13 -42.32
CA ILE A 16 47.87 -3.34 -42.80
C ILE A 16 48.36 -4.72 -42.29
N ASN A 17 47.39 -5.47 -41.71
CA ASN A 17 47.32 -6.91 -41.41
C ASN A 17 48.14 -7.54 -40.26
N ALA A 18 47.46 -7.80 -39.14
CA ALA A 18 47.23 -9.17 -38.62
C ALA A 18 46.05 -9.20 -37.62
N LEU A 19 45.10 -10.14 -37.81
CA LEU A 19 44.10 -10.53 -36.79
C LEU A 19 44.69 -11.65 -35.91
N PRO A 20 44.19 -11.83 -34.68
CA PRO A 20 43.39 -13.03 -34.46
C PRO A 20 42.14 -12.83 -33.58
N THR A 21 41.05 -13.41 -34.09
CA THR A 21 39.94 -14.07 -33.38
C THR A 21 39.86 -13.98 -31.84
N SER A 22 38.77 -13.39 -31.34
CA SER A 22 38.06 -13.94 -30.18
C SER A 22 36.54 -13.79 -30.36
N PHE A 23 35.81 -14.89 -30.20
CA PHE A 23 34.36 -14.89 -30.06
C PHE A 23 34.01 -14.31 -28.68
N GLY A 24 33.12 -13.31 -28.61
CA GLY A 24 32.68 -12.79 -27.30
C GLY A 24 31.86 -11.50 -27.30
N PHE A 25 31.85 -10.71 -28.38
CA PHE A 25 31.31 -9.34 -28.34
C PHE A 25 29.88 -9.13 -28.90
N TRP A 26 29.18 -10.21 -29.29
CA TRP A 26 27.86 -10.13 -29.94
C TRP A 26 26.68 -10.59 -29.07
N LYS A 27 26.82 -10.54 -27.73
CA LYS A 27 25.71 -10.78 -26.79
C LYS A 27 25.25 -9.54 -26.00
N ASN A 28 26.00 -8.44 -26.02
CA ASN A 28 25.67 -7.23 -25.26
C ASN A 28 24.99 -6.12 -26.09
N TRP A 29 24.74 -6.32 -27.39
CA TRP A 29 24.10 -5.27 -28.23
C TRP A 29 22.58 -5.42 -28.36
N PHE A 30 22.02 -6.61 -28.16
CA PHE A 30 20.56 -6.80 -28.16
C PHE A 30 19.91 -6.36 -26.84
N ASN A 31 20.56 -6.54 -25.68
CA ASN A 31 20.03 -6.08 -24.39
C ASN A 31 20.14 -4.57 -24.16
N LEU A 32 21.03 -3.84 -24.86
CA LEU A 32 21.09 -2.38 -24.73
C LEU A 32 19.83 -1.71 -25.30
N GLY A 33 19.21 -2.29 -26.33
CA GLY A 33 17.99 -1.76 -26.95
C GLY A 33 16.77 -1.85 -26.03
N GLU A 34 16.61 -2.95 -25.30
CA GLU A 34 15.53 -3.09 -24.31
C GLU A 34 15.76 -2.20 -23.09
N LYS A 35 16.98 -2.12 -22.54
CA LYS A 35 17.22 -1.30 -21.34
C LYS A 35 17.04 0.19 -21.63
N LEU A 36 17.51 0.69 -22.77
CA LEU A 36 17.27 2.07 -23.21
C LEU A 36 15.79 2.34 -23.54
N THR A 37 15.06 1.40 -24.14
CA THR A 37 13.61 1.63 -24.38
C THR A 37 12.79 1.54 -23.10
N GLN A 38 13.18 0.72 -22.12
CA GLN A 38 12.57 0.74 -20.78
C GLN A 38 12.86 2.07 -20.06
N GLU A 39 14.11 2.54 -20.03
CA GLU A 39 14.48 3.83 -19.44
C GLU A 39 13.69 4.98 -20.11
N ILE A 40 13.70 5.07 -21.44
CA ILE A 40 12.97 6.11 -22.18
C ILE A 40 11.45 6.04 -21.92
N ILE A 41 10.83 4.84 -21.90
CA ILE A 41 9.39 4.72 -21.66
C ILE A 41 9.03 5.02 -20.19
N MET A 42 9.88 4.64 -19.24
CA MET A 42 9.68 4.99 -17.82
C MET A 42 9.84 6.49 -17.60
N ASP A 43 10.84 7.11 -18.24
CA ASP A 43 11.06 8.55 -18.17
C ASP A 43 9.89 9.30 -18.81
N ASP A 44 9.45 8.96 -20.03
CA ASP A 44 8.34 9.61 -20.75
C ASP A 44 6.99 9.44 -20.01
N ILE A 45 6.74 8.28 -19.39
CA ILE A 45 5.60 8.06 -18.48
C ILE A 45 5.75 8.92 -17.22
N SER A 46 6.91 8.93 -16.57
CA SER A 46 7.13 9.70 -15.35
C SER A 46 7.04 11.20 -15.61
N ASP A 47 7.57 11.71 -16.73
CA ASP A 47 7.51 13.11 -17.13
C ASP A 47 6.07 13.52 -17.50
N GLN A 48 5.28 12.65 -18.12
CA GLN A 48 3.85 12.92 -18.35
C GLN A 48 3.06 13.05 -17.04
N PHE A 49 3.43 12.33 -15.98
CA PHE A 49 2.71 12.41 -14.70
C PHE A 49 3.29 13.47 -13.74
N ILE A 50 4.61 13.65 -13.69
CA ILE A 50 5.31 14.62 -12.83
C ILE A 50 5.10 16.07 -13.31
N ASN A 51 5.19 16.34 -14.62
CA ASN A 51 5.09 17.73 -15.11
C ASN A 51 3.65 18.30 -15.10
N ASN A 52 2.63 17.50 -14.76
CA ASN A 52 1.24 17.95 -14.69
C ASN A 52 0.83 18.52 -13.32
N ASP A 53 1.64 18.37 -12.27
CA ASP A 53 1.32 18.90 -10.92
C ASP A 53 1.51 20.43 -10.79
N GLU A 54 2.24 21.09 -11.70
CA GLU A 54 2.41 22.56 -11.67
C GLU A 54 1.25 23.35 -12.34
N ASN A 55 0.26 22.67 -12.94
CA ASN A 55 -0.90 23.32 -13.57
C ASN A 55 -2.24 22.87 -12.94
N GLU A 56 -2.64 23.52 -11.85
CA GLU A 56 -3.92 23.29 -11.14
C GLU A 56 -5.19 23.39 -12.01
N ASN A 57 -5.11 23.93 -13.23
CA ASN A 57 -6.26 24.23 -14.10
C ASN A 57 -6.61 23.14 -15.13
N ASN A 58 -5.86 22.04 -15.25
CA ASN A 58 -6.23 20.93 -16.14
C ASN A 58 -7.06 19.86 -15.40
N ASN A 59 -8.38 20.01 -15.50
CA ASN A 59 -9.40 19.02 -15.09
C ASN A 59 -9.56 17.84 -16.07
N ASN A 60 -8.55 17.56 -16.90
CA ASN A 60 -8.52 16.30 -17.64
C ASN A 60 -7.93 15.23 -16.71
N ASP A 61 -8.75 14.24 -16.37
CA ASP A 61 -8.28 12.98 -15.82
C ASP A 61 -7.45 12.30 -16.91
N ASN A 62 -6.13 12.50 -16.86
CA ASN A 62 -5.14 11.94 -17.79
C ASN A 62 -4.97 10.43 -17.54
N ASN A 63 -6.07 9.69 -17.67
CA ASN A 63 -6.11 8.25 -17.62
C ASN A 63 -5.48 7.72 -18.91
N LEU A 64 -4.38 7.00 -18.76
CA LEU A 64 -3.75 6.27 -19.85
C LEU A 64 -4.66 5.08 -20.18
N ILE A 65 -4.99 4.91 -21.46
CA ILE A 65 -5.69 3.72 -21.97
C ILE A 65 -4.82 3.11 -23.05
N ILE A 66 -4.54 1.82 -22.93
CA ILE A 66 -3.76 1.02 -23.87
C ILE A 66 -4.63 -0.19 -24.23
N ASP A 67 -5.16 -0.20 -25.43
CA ASP A 67 -5.92 -1.35 -25.93
C ASP A 67 -4.96 -2.53 -26.19
N GLY A 68 -5.32 -3.68 -25.63
CA GLY A 68 -4.68 -4.95 -25.90
C GLY A 68 -5.10 -5.46 -27.27
N VAL A 69 -4.14 -5.59 -28.19
CA VAL A 69 -4.39 -6.15 -29.53
C VAL A 69 -3.68 -7.50 -29.65
N ILE A 70 -4.39 -8.56 -29.28
CA ILE A 70 -4.03 -9.96 -29.53
C ILE A 70 -4.90 -10.51 -30.67
N ASP A 71 -4.29 -11.26 -31.59
CA ASP A 71 -5.01 -11.91 -32.69
C ASP A 71 -5.96 -13.01 -32.17
N GLU A 72 -7.22 -12.97 -32.59
CA GLU A 72 -8.26 -13.90 -32.13
C GLU A 72 -7.97 -15.36 -32.53
N THR A 73 -7.28 -15.59 -33.65
CA THR A 73 -6.86 -16.95 -34.06
C THR A 73 -5.76 -17.47 -33.16
N VAL A 74 -4.81 -16.60 -32.79
CA VAL A 74 -3.74 -16.91 -31.82
C VAL A 74 -4.36 -17.24 -30.45
N TYR A 75 -5.25 -16.39 -29.94
CA TYR A 75 -5.93 -16.64 -28.66
C TYR A 75 -6.74 -17.94 -28.67
N ASN A 76 -7.55 -18.18 -29.70
CA ASN A 76 -8.35 -19.40 -29.81
C ASN A 76 -7.50 -20.67 -30.02
N SER A 77 -6.22 -20.54 -30.39
CA SER A 77 -5.26 -21.65 -30.46
C SER A 77 -4.64 -22.02 -29.10
N LEU A 78 -4.79 -21.18 -28.07
CA LEU A 78 -4.30 -21.46 -26.72
C LEU A 78 -5.08 -22.61 -26.06
N PRO A 79 -4.43 -23.43 -25.21
CA PRO A 79 -5.12 -24.39 -24.36
C PRO A 79 -6.12 -23.69 -23.42
N GLU A 80 -7.22 -24.36 -23.09
CA GLU A 80 -8.11 -23.88 -22.04
C GLU A 80 -7.36 -23.80 -20.71
N ILE A 81 -7.66 -22.77 -19.93
CA ILE A 81 -7.07 -22.57 -18.61
C ILE A 81 -7.20 -23.83 -17.74
N ASP A 82 -6.07 -24.21 -17.17
CA ASP A 82 -5.89 -25.36 -16.30
C ASP A 82 -5.05 -24.95 -15.09
N THR A 83 -5.49 -25.40 -13.92
CA THR A 83 -4.95 -24.93 -12.64
C THR A 83 -3.57 -25.48 -12.36
N GLU A 84 -3.32 -26.77 -12.61
CA GLU A 84 -2.00 -27.39 -12.43
C GLU A 84 -0.99 -26.80 -13.41
N SER A 85 -1.41 -26.60 -14.66
CA SER A 85 -0.58 -26.00 -15.70
C SER A 85 -0.15 -24.58 -15.33
N LEU A 86 -1.07 -23.70 -14.89
CA LEU A 86 -0.70 -22.33 -14.50
C LEU A 86 0.18 -22.32 -13.23
N GLN A 87 -0.15 -23.10 -12.21
CA GLN A 87 0.65 -23.24 -10.98
C GLN A 87 2.08 -23.72 -11.28
N SER A 88 2.26 -24.64 -12.24
CA SER A 88 3.57 -25.21 -12.59
C SER A 88 4.56 -24.20 -13.17
N LEU A 89 4.07 -23.08 -13.69
CA LEU A 89 4.88 -22.00 -14.26
C LEU A 89 5.45 -21.05 -13.20
N ILE A 90 4.81 -20.97 -12.02
CA ILE A 90 5.25 -20.13 -10.91
C ILE A 90 6.52 -20.71 -10.26
N ASN A 91 7.56 -19.89 -10.17
CA ASN A 91 8.87 -20.31 -9.67
C ASN A 91 9.65 -19.16 -9.03
N GLU A 92 10.50 -19.51 -8.05
CA GLU A 92 11.33 -18.60 -7.26
C GLU A 92 12.16 -17.62 -8.10
N LYS A 93 12.72 -18.07 -9.23
CA LYS A 93 13.55 -17.23 -10.10
C LYS A 93 12.75 -16.08 -10.72
N GLY A 94 11.48 -16.32 -11.07
CA GLY A 94 10.57 -15.28 -11.55
C GLY A 94 10.35 -14.21 -10.48
N LEU A 95 10.03 -14.64 -9.26
CA LEU A 95 9.78 -13.74 -8.12
C LEU A 95 11.04 -12.95 -7.74
N ARG A 96 12.19 -13.61 -7.57
CA ARG A 96 13.49 -12.96 -7.26
C ARG A 96 13.86 -11.88 -8.27
N SER A 97 13.77 -12.19 -9.56
CA SER A 97 14.13 -11.22 -10.61
C SER A 97 13.26 -9.96 -10.58
N ARG A 98 11.98 -10.09 -10.21
CA ARG A 98 11.08 -8.94 -10.06
C ARG A 98 11.27 -8.21 -8.73
N ALA A 99 11.66 -8.91 -7.68
CA ALA A 99 12.03 -8.29 -6.41
C ALA A 99 13.26 -7.39 -6.60
N GLU A 100 14.28 -7.88 -7.33
CA GLU A 100 15.46 -7.12 -7.75
C GLU A 100 15.06 -5.86 -8.54
N ASP A 101 14.23 -5.98 -9.58
CA ASP A 101 13.71 -4.83 -10.35
C ASP A 101 13.00 -3.81 -9.43
N LEU A 102 12.10 -4.26 -8.56
CA LEU A 102 11.29 -3.41 -7.69
C LEU A 102 12.15 -2.71 -6.61
N PHE A 103 13.21 -3.37 -6.14
CA PHE A 103 14.17 -2.77 -5.22
C PHE A 103 15.09 -1.74 -5.91
N GLU A 104 15.51 -1.99 -7.16
CA GLU A 104 16.18 -0.96 -7.99
C GLU A 104 15.27 0.26 -8.22
N ILE A 105 13.96 0.05 -8.35
CA ILE A 105 12.97 1.13 -8.47
C ILE A 105 12.82 1.90 -7.15
N ALA A 106 12.67 1.23 -6.00
CA ALA A 106 12.56 1.88 -4.70
C ALA A 106 13.80 2.73 -4.36
N GLN A 107 14.99 2.32 -4.82
CA GLN A 107 16.24 3.09 -4.66
C GLN A 107 16.21 4.46 -5.36
N ARG A 108 15.34 4.69 -6.35
CA ARG A 108 15.19 6.01 -7.01
C ARG A 108 14.77 7.11 -6.02
N SER A 109 14.14 6.74 -4.90
CA SER A 109 13.72 7.68 -3.84
C SER A 109 14.86 8.16 -2.93
N ILE A 110 16.04 7.54 -2.95
CA ILE A 110 17.16 7.87 -2.04
C ILE A 110 17.50 9.37 -2.06
N GLY A 111 17.48 10.03 -3.22
CA GLY A 111 17.82 11.45 -3.32
C GLY A 111 16.85 12.42 -2.62
N LYS A 112 15.67 11.97 -2.17
CA LYS A 112 14.64 12.78 -1.49
C LYS A 112 14.30 12.25 -0.08
N TYR A 113 14.57 10.98 0.20
CA TYR A 113 14.23 10.30 1.46
C TYR A 113 15.45 9.77 2.22
N ASP A 114 16.67 9.89 1.67
CA ASP A 114 17.93 9.33 2.18
C ASP A 114 17.99 7.78 2.23
N HIS A 115 16.91 7.10 1.81
CA HIS A 115 16.81 5.64 1.72
C HIS A 115 15.81 5.20 0.61
N PRO A 116 15.75 3.90 0.26
CA PRO A 116 14.76 3.38 -0.69
C PRO A 116 13.34 3.43 -0.12
N THR A 117 12.35 3.80 -0.93
CA THR A 117 10.91 3.77 -0.60
C THR A 117 10.04 3.94 -1.85
N ARG A 118 8.82 3.40 -1.83
CA ARG A 118 7.79 3.61 -2.85
C ARG A 118 6.60 4.45 -2.35
N VAL A 119 6.73 5.17 -1.23
CA VAL A 119 5.66 6.04 -0.72
C VAL A 119 5.11 6.98 -1.79
N ILE A 120 3.80 7.21 -1.78
CA ILE A 120 3.10 7.93 -2.84
C ILE A 120 3.74 9.29 -3.16
N GLY A 121 3.83 9.60 -4.45
CA GLY A 121 4.50 10.82 -4.93
C GLY A 121 6.03 10.81 -4.79
N SER A 122 6.66 9.70 -4.40
CA SER A 122 8.11 9.50 -4.50
C SER A 122 8.54 9.07 -5.91
N PRO A 123 9.84 9.21 -6.28
CA PRO A 123 10.37 8.65 -7.52
C PRO A 123 10.22 7.12 -7.62
N GLY A 124 10.29 6.40 -6.49
CA GLY A 124 10.06 4.95 -6.43
C GLY A 124 8.60 4.58 -6.71
N HIS A 125 7.64 5.37 -6.24
CA HIS A 125 6.21 5.20 -6.54
C HIS A 125 5.92 5.27 -8.04
N TRP A 126 6.31 6.39 -8.66
CA TRP A 126 6.09 6.61 -10.09
C TRP A 126 6.89 5.62 -10.96
N GLY A 127 8.09 5.22 -10.51
CA GLY A 127 8.85 4.14 -11.14
C GLY A 127 8.13 2.79 -11.08
N THR A 128 7.41 2.49 -10.00
CA THR A 128 6.68 1.23 -9.82
C THR A 128 5.43 1.18 -10.69
N ILE A 129 4.66 2.27 -10.74
CA ILE A 129 3.57 2.46 -11.70
C ILE A 129 4.07 2.26 -13.15
N GLY A 130 5.18 2.91 -13.50
CA GLY A 130 5.80 2.77 -14.83
C GLY A 130 6.26 1.35 -15.13
N TYR A 131 6.81 0.64 -14.14
CA TYR A 131 7.21 -0.75 -14.25
C TYR A 131 6.04 -1.70 -14.48
N ILE A 132 4.98 -1.61 -13.67
CA ILE A 132 3.76 -2.43 -13.80
C ILE A 132 3.17 -2.26 -15.21
N ILE A 133 2.98 -1.01 -15.66
CA ILE A 133 2.46 -0.70 -17.01
C ILE A 133 3.38 -1.27 -18.10
N SER A 134 4.71 -1.14 -17.94
CA SER A 134 5.70 -1.66 -18.89
C SER A 134 5.68 -3.19 -18.98
N GLU A 135 5.59 -3.87 -17.83
CA GLU A 135 5.54 -5.33 -17.75
C GLU A 135 4.27 -5.91 -18.38
N ILE A 136 3.10 -5.31 -18.12
CA ILE A 136 1.86 -5.76 -18.77
C ILE A 136 1.87 -5.46 -20.28
N LYS A 137 2.45 -4.32 -20.72
CA LYS A 137 2.63 -4.04 -22.17
C LYS A 137 3.47 -5.11 -22.89
N LYS A 138 4.45 -5.73 -22.23
CA LYS A 138 5.25 -6.83 -22.82
C LYS A 138 4.43 -8.08 -23.13
N LEU A 139 3.22 -8.22 -22.55
CA LEU A 139 2.34 -9.38 -22.69
C LEU A 139 1.51 -9.37 -24.00
N LYS A 140 2.08 -8.81 -25.08
CA LYS A 140 1.63 -8.92 -26.48
C LYS A 140 0.14 -8.60 -26.70
N GLY A 141 -0.37 -7.60 -26.00
CA GLY A 141 -1.76 -7.17 -26.13
C GLY A 141 -2.80 -8.14 -25.57
N TYR A 142 -2.41 -9.11 -24.72
CA TYR A 142 -3.38 -9.99 -24.03
C TYR A 142 -4.28 -9.21 -23.04
N TYR A 143 -3.81 -8.05 -22.57
CA TYR A 143 -4.52 -7.18 -21.63
C TYR A 143 -4.76 -5.78 -22.21
N ASN A 144 -5.96 -5.25 -21.97
CA ASN A 144 -6.23 -3.82 -21.98
C ASN A 144 -5.71 -3.22 -20.67
N VAL A 145 -4.93 -2.14 -20.72
CA VAL A 145 -4.44 -1.45 -19.52
C VAL A 145 -5.05 -0.06 -19.44
N LYS A 146 -5.66 0.26 -18.29
CA LYS A 146 -6.12 1.61 -17.95
C LYS A 146 -5.47 2.08 -16.66
N THR A 147 -5.14 3.38 -16.56
CA THR A 147 -4.91 4.02 -15.27
C THR A 147 -6.15 4.76 -14.80
N GLN A 148 -6.32 4.88 -13.48
CA GLN A 148 -7.36 5.69 -12.87
C GLN A 148 -6.70 6.70 -11.94
N SER A 149 -6.62 7.95 -12.36
CA SER A 149 -6.12 9.07 -11.57
C SER A 149 -7.11 9.45 -10.46
N PHE A 150 -6.61 9.75 -9.27
CA PHE A 150 -7.38 10.27 -8.14
C PHE A 150 -6.53 11.18 -7.25
N LYS A 151 -7.17 11.89 -6.31
CA LYS A 151 -6.46 12.69 -5.30
C LYS A 151 -6.24 11.83 -4.05
N ALA A 152 -4.99 11.57 -3.72
CA ALA A 152 -4.59 10.97 -2.45
C ALA A 152 -4.13 12.05 -1.47
N LEU A 153 -4.24 11.76 -0.18
CA LEU A 153 -3.75 12.64 0.88
C LEU A 153 -2.33 12.20 1.27
N ASP A 154 -1.35 13.07 1.08
CA ASP A 154 0.07 12.87 1.41
C ASP A 154 0.41 13.75 2.62
N GLY A 155 0.90 13.14 3.71
CA GLY A 155 1.34 13.87 4.89
C GLY A 155 2.59 13.28 5.53
N LYS A 156 3.61 14.12 5.71
CA LYS A 156 4.88 13.75 6.34
C LYS A 156 5.19 14.64 7.53
N VAL A 157 5.52 14.02 8.65
CA VAL A 157 6.12 14.68 9.82
C VAL A 157 7.64 14.63 9.67
N LYS A 158 8.29 15.80 9.67
CA LYS A 158 9.75 15.93 9.52
C LYS A 158 10.46 16.00 10.87
N SER A 159 9.88 16.74 11.82
CA SER A 159 10.36 16.81 13.20
C SER A 159 9.23 17.20 14.14
N PHE A 160 9.35 16.82 15.40
CA PHE A 160 8.38 17.12 16.46
C PHE A 160 9.11 17.15 17.80
N SER A 161 8.61 17.95 18.75
CA SER A 161 9.10 17.96 20.13
C SER A 161 8.02 18.44 21.10
N LEU A 162 8.11 18.00 22.35
CA LEU A 162 7.19 18.35 23.42
C LEU A 162 7.97 18.57 24.72
N LEU A 163 7.75 19.73 25.34
CA LEU A 163 8.25 20.07 26.68
C LEU A 163 7.08 20.40 27.57
N ILE A 164 7.03 19.83 28.77
CA ILE A 164 6.07 20.17 29.84
C ILE A 164 6.90 20.51 31.09
N ASP A 165 6.78 21.75 31.60
CA ASP A 165 7.65 22.32 32.63
C ASP A 165 9.16 22.17 32.30
N GLY A 166 9.51 22.30 31.01
CA GLY A 166 10.88 22.11 30.51
C GLY A 166 11.38 20.66 30.54
N VAL A 167 10.51 19.68 30.82
CA VAL A 167 10.82 18.25 30.78
C VAL A 167 10.24 17.63 29.50
N GLU A 168 11.09 16.96 28.73
CA GLU A 168 10.69 16.15 27.59
C GLU A 168 10.16 14.77 28.06
N PRO A 169 8.98 14.32 27.59
CA PRO A 169 8.51 12.94 27.80
C PRO A 169 9.50 11.91 27.21
N LYS A 170 9.68 10.77 27.88
CA LYS A 170 10.56 9.69 27.37
C LYS A 170 9.95 8.97 26.16
N SER A 171 8.63 9.03 26.07
CA SER A 171 7.82 8.49 24.99
C SER A 171 7.12 9.65 24.28
N LEU A 172 7.38 9.78 22.98
CA LEU A 172 6.75 10.76 22.12
C LEU A 172 6.62 10.17 20.71
N SER A 173 5.46 10.34 20.08
CA SER A 173 5.25 9.99 18.67
C SER A 173 4.25 10.95 18.05
N PRO A 174 4.36 11.31 16.77
CA PRO A 174 3.36 12.11 16.08
C PRO A 174 2.23 11.21 15.56
N PHE A 175 1.07 11.79 15.29
CA PHE A 175 0.04 11.13 14.48
C PHE A 175 0.32 11.36 12.99
N SER A 176 0.09 10.34 12.16
CA SER A 176 0.03 10.52 10.70
C SER A 176 -1.04 11.55 10.36
N LEU A 177 -0.79 12.35 9.32
CA LEU A 177 -1.65 13.47 8.91
C LEU A 177 -1.84 14.56 9.99
N THR A 178 -0.98 14.66 11.01
CA THR A 178 -0.97 15.84 11.88
C THR A 178 -0.61 17.10 11.09
N PRO A 179 -1.37 18.21 11.21
CA PRO A 179 -0.93 19.49 10.68
C PRO A 179 0.29 20.01 11.47
N PRO A 180 1.08 20.92 10.88
CA PRO A 180 2.19 21.56 11.59
C PRO A 180 1.68 22.49 12.68
N THR A 181 2.54 22.82 13.64
CA THR A 181 2.26 23.93 14.57
C THR A 181 2.17 25.26 13.82
N VAL A 182 1.24 26.12 14.24
CA VAL A 182 0.86 27.37 13.56
C VAL A 182 2.08 28.24 13.24
N ASP A 183 2.09 28.86 12.06
CA ASP A 183 3.22 29.62 11.48
C ASP A 183 4.55 28.85 11.34
N GLY A 184 4.57 27.53 11.53
CA GLY A 184 5.81 26.75 11.61
C GLY A 184 6.64 27.09 12.86
N LYS A 185 6.00 27.55 13.94
CA LYS A 185 6.65 27.95 15.20
C LYS A 185 6.17 27.08 16.36
N PRO A 186 6.98 26.89 17.43
CA PRO A 186 6.51 26.21 18.63
C PRO A 186 5.26 26.88 19.22
N ALA A 187 4.20 26.08 19.38
CA ALA A 187 3.02 26.43 20.15
C ALA A 187 3.38 26.43 21.64
N HIS A 188 2.98 27.47 22.37
CA HIS A 188 3.32 27.63 23.78
C HIS A 188 2.11 28.11 24.59
N GLY A 189 1.85 27.45 25.72
CA GLY A 189 0.74 27.73 26.61
C GLY A 189 0.71 26.74 27.79
N ASN A 190 -0.34 26.77 28.59
CA ASN A 190 -0.51 25.84 29.70
C ASN A 190 -0.98 24.47 29.23
N LEU A 191 -0.73 23.43 30.03
CA LEU A 191 -1.35 22.12 29.86
C LEU A 191 -2.79 22.12 30.40
N VAL A 192 -3.75 21.69 29.58
CA VAL A 192 -5.17 21.57 29.95
C VAL A 192 -5.62 20.12 29.85
N LEU A 193 -6.01 19.51 30.98
CA LEU A 193 -6.59 18.17 30.98
C LEU A 193 -8.03 18.23 30.44
N VAL A 194 -8.34 17.37 29.47
CA VAL A 194 -9.66 17.28 28.83
C VAL A 194 -10.47 16.13 29.41
N ASP A 195 -11.74 16.39 29.72
CA ASP A 195 -12.66 15.41 30.29
C ASP A 195 -13.16 14.37 29.26
N ASP A 196 -13.64 13.23 29.74
CA ASP A 196 -14.45 12.25 28.98
C ASP A 196 -13.93 11.93 27.55
N PHE A 197 -12.60 11.79 27.42
CA PHE A 197 -11.89 11.49 26.17
C PHE A 197 -11.94 12.55 25.05
N GLY A 198 -12.51 13.74 25.27
CA GLY A 198 -12.50 14.84 24.28
C GLY A 198 -13.32 14.58 23.01
N CYS A 199 -14.33 13.73 23.08
CA CYS A 199 -15.14 13.32 21.92
C CYS A 199 -16.24 14.34 21.53
N LYS A 200 -16.55 15.30 22.40
CA LYS A 200 -17.52 16.38 22.17
C LYS A 200 -16.86 17.73 22.45
N PRO A 201 -17.25 18.82 21.75
CA PRO A 201 -16.77 20.17 22.06
C PRO A 201 -16.94 20.57 23.53
N ASP A 202 -18.04 20.14 24.17
CA ASP A 202 -18.34 20.42 25.58
C ASP A 202 -17.37 19.76 26.59
N ASN A 203 -16.51 18.83 26.14
CA ASN A 203 -15.46 18.26 26.99
C ASN A 203 -14.27 19.20 27.21
N PHE A 204 -14.16 20.28 26.43
CA PHE A 204 -13.04 21.21 26.45
C PHE A 204 -13.43 22.44 27.28
N PRO A 205 -12.79 22.68 28.45
CA PRO A 205 -13.14 23.84 29.27
C PRO A 205 -12.77 25.15 28.57
N GLU A 206 -13.43 26.26 28.92
CA GLU A 206 -13.26 27.57 28.27
C GLU A 206 -11.79 28.05 28.19
N PHE A 207 -10.98 27.72 29.18
CA PHE A 207 -9.56 28.04 29.24
C PHE A 207 -8.66 27.13 28.36
N THR A 208 -9.24 26.23 27.55
CA THR A 208 -8.54 25.53 26.46
C THR A 208 -7.97 26.51 25.45
N LYS A 209 -8.66 27.62 25.21
CA LYS A 209 -8.30 28.61 24.20
C LYS A 209 -6.92 29.21 24.46
N GLY A 210 -6.00 29.03 23.50
CA GLY A 210 -4.61 29.51 23.61
C GLY A 210 -3.69 28.62 24.45
N ASN A 211 -4.11 27.40 24.78
CA ASN A 211 -3.35 26.44 25.58
C ASN A 211 -3.22 25.08 24.85
N ILE A 212 -2.46 24.13 25.42
CA ILE A 212 -2.21 22.81 24.82
C ILE A 212 -2.98 21.75 25.62
N VAL A 213 -3.75 20.91 24.94
CA VAL A 213 -4.64 19.95 25.61
C VAL A 213 -4.01 18.57 25.79
N LEU A 214 -4.31 17.93 26.93
CA LEU A 214 -3.98 16.56 27.25
C LEU A 214 -5.27 15.72 27.26
N ILE A 215 -5.40 14.81 26.29
CA ILE A 215 -6.61 14.04 26.00
C ILE A 215 -6.33 12.55 26.20
N LYS A 216 -7.22 11.80 26.86
CA LYS A 216 -7.09 10.34 26.96
C LYS A 216 -7.52 9.65 25.66
N ARG A 217 -6.81 8.59 25.24
CA ARG A 217 -7.36 7.63 24.25
C ARG A 217 -8.69 7.07 24.76
N GLY A 218 -9.65 6.92 23.85
CA GLY A 218 -11.02 6.51 24.19
C GLY A 218 -11.84 6.28 22.95
N GLU A 219 -13.14 6.53 23.05
CA GLU A 219 -14.17 6.00 22.14
C GLU A 219 -14.15 6.57 20.70
N CYS A 220 -13.91 7.87 20.54
CA CYS A 220 -13.86 8.54 19.23
C CYS A 220 -12.48 8.50 18.57
N ALA A 221 -12.44 8.76 17.26
CA ALA A 221 -11.21 8.76 16.47
C ALA A 221 -10.24 9.87 16.90
N PHE A 222 -8.95 9.68 16.60
CA PHE A 222 -7.90 10.68 16.91
C PHE A 222 -8.13 12.00 16.16
N GLY A 223 -8.61 11.92 14.91
CA GLY A 223 -9.08 13.08 14.14
C GLY A 223 -10.14 13.90 14.86
N ASP A 224 -11.19 13.25 15.41
CA ASP A 224 -12.24 13.93 16.17
C ASP A 224 -11.68 14.68 17.38
N LYS A 225 -10.77 14.05 18.13
CA LYS A 225 -10.12 14.66 19.31
C LYS A 225 -9.32 15.90 18.91
N SER A 226 -8.51 15.81 17.85
CA SER A 226 -7.72 16.93 17.34
C SER A 226 -8.60 18.07 16.79
N ARG A 227 -9.63 17.71 16.01
CA ARG A 227 -10.62 18.63 15.46
C ARG A 227 -11.39 19.38 16.56
N ASN A 228 -11.86 18.66 17.59
CA ASN A 228 -12.56 19.26 18.72
C ASN A 228 -11.64 20.18 19.53
N ALA A 229 -10.37 19.82 19.71
CA ALA A 229 -9.37 20.66 20.36
C ALA A 229 -9.15 22.00 19.62
N GLY A 230 -9.03 21.97 18.28
CA GLY A 230 -8.90 23.18 17.48
C GLY A 230 -10.18 24.01 17.41
N ILE A 231 -11.36 23.39 17.42
CA ILE A 231 -12.66 24.09 17.58
C ILE A 231 -12.72 24.81 18.94
N ALA A 232 -12.21 24.19 20.01
CA ALA A 232 -12.08 24.80 21.33
C ALA A 232 -10.95 25.85 21.42
N GLY A 233 -10.15 26.04 20.36
CA GLY A 233 -9.08 27.03 20.27
C GLY A 233 -7.78 26.61 20.93
N ALA A 234 -7.53 25.32 21.13
CA ALA A 234 -6.23 24.81 21.55
C ALA A 234 -5.14 25.13 20.51
N LEU A 235 -3.89 25.26 20.95
CA LEU A 235 -2.72 25.46 20.07
C LEU A 235 -2.10 24.12 19.60
N GLY A 236 -2.49 23.02 20.25
CA GLY A 236 -1.94 21.69 20.04
C GLY A 236 -2.60 20.66 20.97
N ALA A 237 -2.47 19.39 20.64
CA ALA A 237 -3.04 18.28 21.38
C ALA A 237 -2.02 17.18 21.68
N ILE A 238 -2.13 16.60 22.87
CA ILE A 238 -1.32 15.50 23.37
C ILE A 238 -2.29 14.37 23.75
N ILE A 239 -2.21 13.23 23.06
CA ILE A 239 -3.07 12.08 23.33
C ILE A 239 -2.29 11.05 24.15
N TYR A 240 -2.79 10.71 25.33
CA TYR A 240 -2.14 9.73 26.20
C TYR A 240 -2.90 8.41 26.28
N ASP A 241 -2.13 7.33 26.33
CA ASP A 241 -2.56 5.95 26.59
C ASP A 241 -1.46 5.25 27.40
N ASP A 242 -1.60 3.98 27.76
CA ASP A 242 -0.57 3.31 28.60
C ASP A 242 0.85 3.30 27.97
N GLU A 243 0.94 3.26 26.64
CA GLU A 243 2.15 3.47 25.82
C GLU A 243 1.86 4.49 24.67
N PRO A 244 2.87 5.12 24.02
CA PRO A 244 2.61 6.08 22.95
C PRO A 244 1.96 5.39 21.74
N VAL A 245 0.80 5.88 21.32
CA VAL A 245 0.06 5.31 20.18
C VAL A 245 0.51 5.94 18.88
N ARG A 246 0.81 5.12 17.87
CA ARG A 246 0.90 5.56 16.47
C ARG A 246 -0.45 5.34 15.81
N GLY A 247 -0.90 6.32 15.03
CA GLY A 247 -2.20 6.29 14.37
C GLY A 247 -2.36 7.52 13.47
N THR A 248 -3.48 7.58 12.74
CA THR A 248 -3.78 8.68 11.81
C THR A 248 -4.84 9.65 12.37
N LEU A 249 -4.77 10.92 11.98
CA LEU A 249 -5.87 11.88 12.18
C LEU A 249 -6.99 11.72 11.13
N GLY A 250 -6.76 10.95 10.06
CA GLY A 250 -7.72 10.77 8.97
C GLY A 250 -7.90 12.04 8.12
N ASN A 251 -9.06 12.15 7.47
CA ASN A 251 -9.35 13.24 6.53
C ASN A 251 -9.42 14.61 7.23
N PRO A 252 -8.57 15.59 6.85
CA PRO A 252 -8.48 16.88 7.53
C PRO A 252 -9.67 17.79 7.19
N THR A 253 -10.32 18.32 8.23
CA THR A 253 -11.39 19.33 8.09
C THR A 253 -10.86 20.77 8.10
N GLY A 254 -9.56 20.96 8.34
CA GLY A 254 -8.95 22.28 8.52
C GLY A 254 -9.25 22.89 9.88
N LYS A 255 -9.55 22.05 10.88
CA LYS A 255 -9.81 22.40 12.29
C LYS A 255 -8.97 21.58 13.26
N GLU A 256 -8.20 20.64 12.76
CA GLU A 256 -7.23 19.83 13.50
C GLU A 256 -6.07 20.73 13.97
N VAL A 257 -5.40 20.29 15.05
CA VAL A 257 -4.22 20.96 15.60
C VAL A 257 -3.02 20.01 15.56
N ALA A 258 -1.82 20.54 15.72
CA ALA A 258 -0.62 19.72 15.88
C ALA A 258 -0.83 18.71 17.01
N THR A 259 -0.75 17.41 16.69
CA THR A 259 -1.15 16.32 17.59
C THR A 259 -0.05 15.28 17.72
N VAL A 260 0.33 15.00 18.97
CA VAL A 260 1.32 13.97 19.35
C VAL A 260 0.74 13.02 20.39
N SER A 261 1.37 11.86 20.58
CA SER A 261 1.05 10.89 21.61
C SER A 261 2.21 10.67 22.59
N VAL A 262 1.86 10.27 23.81
CA VAL A 262 2.79 10.00 24.92
C VAL A 262 2.26 8.83 25.76
N ALA A 263 3.14 8.09 26.44
CA ALA A 263 2.70 7.14 27.46
C ALA A 263 2.21 7.88 28.70
N LYS A 264 1.16 7.34 29.32
CA LYS A 264 0.54 7.83 30.56
C LYS A 264 1.58 8.01 31.67
N LYS A 265 2.54 7.10 31.80
CA LYS A 265 3.63 7.13 32.80
C LYS A 265 4.48 8.41 32.76
N ASP A 266 4.61 9.07 31.60
CA ASP A 266 5.38 10.31 31.47
C ASP A 266 4.56 11.56 31.84
N VAL A 267 3.22 11.46 31.82
CA VAL A 267 2.29 12.57 32.10
C VAL A 267 1.44 12.41 33.36
N GLU A 268 1.52 11.27 34.06
CA GLU A 268 0.67 10.93 35.21
C GLU A 268 0.71 11.98 36.32
N LYS A 269 1.90 12.51 36.66
CA LYS A 269 2.06 13.61 37.63
C LYS A 269 1.31 14.90 37.25
N TYR A 270 1.16 15.17 35.95
CA TYR A 270 0.44 16.34 35.44
C TYR A 270 -1.07 16.07 35.51
N ILE A 271 -1.52 14.88 35.10
CA ILE A 271 -2.92 14.42 35.21
C ILE A 271 -3.40 14.49 36.66
N GLU A 272 -2.63 13.95 37.61
CA GLU A 272 -2.96 13.97 39.03
C GLU A 272 -3.14 15.39 39.60
N LYS A 273 -2.34 16.34 39.12
CA LYS A 273 -2.36 17.72 39.58
C LYS A 273 -3.51 18.49 38.95
N LEU A 274 -3.70 18.37 37.64
CA LEU A 274 -4.82 18.99 36.90
C LEU A 274 -6.18 18.43 37.33
N SER A 275 -6.27 17.14 37.70
CA SER A 275 -7.51 16.55 38.26
C SER A 275 -7.95 17.17 39.59
N LYS A 276 -7.00 17.77 40.35
CA LYS A 276 -7.26 18.42 41.65
C LYS A 276 -7.38 19.94 41.52
N ASP A 277 -6.70 20.50 40.53
CA ASP A 277 -6.60 21.94 40.25
C ASP A 277 -6.52 22.14 38.72
N PRO A 278 -7.66 22.15 38.01
CA PRO A 278 -7.69 22.19 36.54
C PRO A 278 -7.06 23.43 35.90
N LYS A 279 -6.78 24.47 36.70
CA LYS A 279 -6.15 25.73 36.26
C LYS A 279 -4.70 25.86 36.70
N TYR A 280 -4.08 24.78 37.21
CA TYR A 280 -2.67 24.80 37.55
C TYR A 280 -1.81 25.02 36.30
N ALA A 281 -0.92 26.00 36.36
CA ALA A 281 -0.05 26.35 35.25
C ALA A 281 1.11 25.34 35.11
N PHE A 282 1.07 24.56 34.02
CA PHE A 282 2.18 23.74 33.54
C PHE A 282 2.65 24.31 32.20
N GLU A 283 3.84 24.90 32.18
CA GLU A 283 4.39 25.61 31.01
C GLU A 283 4.70 24.58 29.92
N THR A 284 3.89 24.56 28.86
CA THR A 284 3.95 23.54 27.81
C THR A 284 4.33 24.16 26.48
N THR A 285 5.25 23.51 25.78
CA THR A 285 5.67 23.88 24.43
C THR A 285 5.62 22.66 23.53
N LEU A 286 4.80 22.72 22.48
CA LEU A 286 4.69 21.71 21.44
C LEU A 286 5.25 22.29 20.13
N TYR A 287 6.01 21.50 19.39
CA TYR A 287 6.43 21.82 18.03
C TYR A 287 6.20 20.63 17.11
N VAL A 288 5.67 20.88 15.92
CA VAL A 288 5.52 19.89 14.85
C VAL A 288 5.82 20.57 13.51
N ASP A 289 6.89 20.14 12.85
CA ASP A 289 7.14 20.40 11.43
C ASP A 289 6.58 19.23 10.64
N SER A 290 5.46 19.47 9.96
CA SER A 290 4.85 18.53 9.02
C SER A 290 4.26 19.27 7.83
N TYR A 291 3.85 18.50 6.82
CA TYR A 291 2.89 18.96 5.84
C TYR A 291 1.76 17.94 5.74
N VAL A 292 0.59 18.40 5.29
CA VAL A 292 -0.53 17.58 4.83
C VAL A 292 -1.04 18.26 3.57
N LYS A 293 -1.14 17.53 2.45
CA LYS A 293 -1.59 18.07 1.16
C LYS A 293 -2.27 16.97 0.35
N TYR A 294 -3.09 17.37 -0.62
CA TYR A 294 -3.49 16.45 -1.68
C TYR A 294 -2.38 16.37 -2.73
N ILE A 295 -2.11 15.15 -3.21
CA ILE A 295 -1.35 14.89 -4.44
C ILE A 295 -2.25 14.13 -5.42
N LYS A 296 -1.92 14.16 -6.72
CA LYS A 296 -2.50 13.21 -7.66
C LYS A 296 -1.70 11.90 -7.62
N THR A 297 -2.40 10.79 -7.66
CA THR A 297 -1.80 9.47 -7.87
C THR A 297 -2.73 8.60 -8.72
N LEU A 298 -2.33 7.38 -9.07
CA LEU A 298 -3.13 6.54 -9.96
C LEU A 298 -3.10 5.06 -9.59
N ASN A 299 -4.25 4.40 -9.75
CA ASN A 299 -4.35 2.94 -9.80
C ASN A 299 -4.00 2.46 -11.22
N VAL A 300 -3.43 1.26 -11.33
CA VAL A 300 -3.25 0.57 -12.62
C VAL A 300 -4.21 -0.61 -12.68
N ILE A 301 -4.99 -0.73 -13.76
CA ILE A 301 -5.95 -1.83 -13.95
C ILE A 301 -5.67 -2.48 -15.31
N ALA A 302 -5.47 -3.80 -15.31
CA ALA A 302 -5.24 -4.63 -16.49
C ALA A 302 -6.35 -5.68 -16.64
N ASP A 303 -7.18 -5.53 -17.66
CA ASP A 303 -8.29 -6.43 -18.02
C ASP A 303 -7.86 -7.36 -19.15
N SER A 304 -8.09 -8.67 -19.03
CA SER A 304 -7.89 -9.59 -20.17
C SER A 304 -8.78 -9.18 -21.35
N VAL A 305 -8.23 -9.13 -22.56
CA VAL A 305 -9.00 -8.70 -23.76
C VAL A 305 -10.18 -9.65 -24.00
N PHE A 306 -9.95 -10.94 -23.86
CA PHE A 306 -10.95 -12.00 -23.99
C PHE A 306 -11.41 -12.55 -22.65
N GLY A 307 -12.45 -13.38 -22.70
CA GLY A 307 -13.23 -13.86 -21.55
C GLY A 307 -14.57 -13.14 -21.45
N ASP A 308 -15.49 -13.67 -20.63
CA ASP A 308 -16.77 -13.02 -20.34
C ASP A 308 -16.57 -11.80 -19.44
N HIS A 309 -16.73 -10.60 -20.01
CA HIS A 309 -16.64 -9.32 -19.31
C HIS A 309 -17.88 -8.98 -18.46
N ASP A 310 -18.97 -9.76 -18.56
CA ASP A 310 -20.08 -9.69 -17.62
C ASP A 310 -19.84 -10.59 -16.38
N ASN A 311 -18.75 -11.37 -16.35
CA ASN A 311 -18.32 -12.22 -15.24
C ASN A 311 -16.82 -12.06 -14.96
N ILE A 312 -16.43 -10.95 -14.34
CA ILE A 312 -15.02 -10.61 -14.09
C ILE A 312 -14.49 -11.23 -12.80
N VAL A 313 -13.36 -11.94 -12.90
CA VAL A 313 -12.51 -12.36 -11.78
C VAL A 313 -11.54 -11.21 -11.47
N SER A 314 -11.78 -10.44 -10.40
CA SER A 314 -10.83 -9.37 -10.02
C SER A 314 -9.89 -9.78 -8.89
N LEU A 315 -8.65 -9.31 -8.96
CA LEU A 315 -7.64 -9.44 -7.91
C LEU A 315 -6.75 -8.21 -7.83
N GLY A 316 -6.25 -7.93 -6.63
CA GLY A 316 -5.48 -6.73 -6.31
C GLY A 316 -4.30 -6.97 -5.37
N ALA A 317 -3.42 -5.97 -5.38
CA ALA A 317 -2.25 -5.77 -4.53
C ALA A 317 -1.96 -4.26 -4.52
N HIS A 318 -1.26 -3.70 -3.53
CA HIS A 318 -0.91 -2.28 -3.54
C HIS A 318 0.50 -2.03 -4.07
N SER A 319 0.69 -0.85 -4.70
CA SER A 319 1.90 -0.50 -5.47
C SER A 319 2.86 0.41 -4.71
N ASP A 320 2.35 1.14 -3.72
CA ASP A 320 3.12 1.99 -2.82
C ASP A 320 3.79 1.20 -1.69
N SER A 321 4.32 1.91 -0.70
CA SER A 321 4.88 1.40 0.56
C SER A 321 4.94 2.55 1.56
N VAL A 322 5.13 2.30 2.85
CA VAL A 322 5.42 3.38 3.80
C VAL A 322 6.66 4.21 3.44
N ALA A 323 6.68 5.42 4.01
CA ALA A 323 7.76 6.39 3.89
C ALA A 323 9.10 5.97 4.51
N GLU A 324 9.17 4.92 5.33
CA GLU A 324 10.38 4.46 6.02
C GLU A 324 11.09 3.26 5.38
N GLY A 325 10.44 2.54 4.46
CA GLY A 325 10.91 1.24 3.97
C GLY A 325 10.81 1.08 2.45
N PRO A 326 11.57 0.13 1.85
CA PRO A 326 11.49 -0.18 0.43
C PRO A 326 10.21 -0.91 0.01
N GLY A 327 9.59 -1.67 0.93
CA GLY A 327 8.32 -2.36 0.75
C GLY A 327 8.38 -3.67 -0.05
N ILE A 328 9.48 -4.44 -0.01
CA ILE A 328 9.63 -5.63 -0.89
C ILE A 328 8.67 -6.77 -0.54
N ASN A 329 8.40 -7.04 0.74
CA ASN A 329 7.26 -7.87 1.12
C ASN A 329 5.96 -7.06 1.05
N ASP A 330 6.01 -5.78 1.39
CA ASP A 330 4.89 -4.93 1.81
C ASP A 330 4.67 -3.71 0.87
N ASP A 331 3.81 -3.78 -0.14
CA ASP A 331 3.30 -4.99 -0.80
C ASP A 331 3.97 -5.23 -2.17
N GLY A 332 5.31 -5.23 -2.15
CA GLY A 332 6.06 -5.67 -3.31
C GLY A 332 5.74 -7.13 -3.67
N SER A 333 5.42 -7.96 -2.68
CA SER A 333 5.25 -9.40 -2.87
C SER A 333 3.91 -9.77 -3.51
N GLY A 334 2.81 -9.09 -3.17
CA GLY A 334 1.54 -9.13 -3.86
C GLY A 334 1.66 -8.54 -5.27
N THR A 335 2.18 -7.32 -5.39
CA THR A 335 2.40 -6.64 -6.69
C THR A 335 3.12 -7.54 -7.70
N ILE A 336 4.21 -8.19 -7.27
CA ILE A 336 5.03 -9.10 -8.08
C ILE A 336 4.30 -10.43 -8.34
N SER A 337 3.54 -10.96 -7.38
CA SER A 337 2.73 -12.16 -7.56
C SER A 337 1.70 -11.97 -8.67
N LEU A 338 0.99 -10.83 -8.67
CA LEU A 338 0.07 -10.46 -9.75
C LEU A 338 0.80 -10.37 -11.10
N LEU A 339 2.00 -9.78 -11.15
CA LEU A 339 2.78 -9.68 -12.39
C LEU A 339 3.24 -11.03 -12.96
N GLU A 340 3.68 -11.98 -12.11
CA GLU A 340 4.01 -13.33 -12.58
C GLU A 340 2.76 -14.11 -13.01
N VAL A 341 1.65 -14.04 -12.26
CA VAL A 341 0.41 -14.74 -12.63
C VAL A 341 -0.16 -14.17 -13.93
N ALA A 342 -0.22 -12.84 -14.09
CA ALA A 342 -0.69 -12.18 -15.32
C ALA A 342 0.17 -12.57 -16.54
N LYS A 343 1.49 -12.63 -16.37
CA LYS A 343 2.44 -13.08 -17.41
C LYS A 343 2.18 -14.52 -17.82
N HIS A 344 2.01 -15.44 -16.88
CA HIS A 344 1.83 -16.86 -17.19
C HIS A 344 0.41 -17.20 -17.68
N LEU A 345 -0.61 -16.42 -17.27
CA LEU A 345 -1.98 -16.55 -17.75
C LEU A 345 -2.11 -16.35 -19.28
N THR A 346 -1.18 -15.59 -19.89
CA THR A 346 -1.14 -15.36 -21.35
C THR A 346 -0.97 -16.62 -22.21
N GLN A 347 -0.61 -17.75 -21.58
CA GLN A 347 -0.47 -19.05 -22.26
C GLN A 347 -1.79 -19.80 -22.42
N PHE A 348 -2.90 -19.27 -21.89
CA PHE A 348 -4.20 -19.93 -21.84
C PHE A 348 -5.32 -19.07 -22.43
N LYS A 349 -6.41 -19.72 -22.86
CA LYS A 349 -7.70 -19.07 -23.07
C LYS A 349 -8.58 -19.19 -21.82
N LEU A 350 -9.32 -18.12 -21.55
CA LEU A 350 -10.18 -17.92 -20.39
C LEU A 350 -11.65 -17.96 -20.83
N ASN A 351 -12.52 -18.45 -19.95
CA ASN A 351 -13.97 -18.41 -20.14
C ASN A 351 -14.55 -17.12 -19.53
N ASN A 352 -14.06 -16.72 -18.36
CA ASN A 352 -14.39 -15.49 -17.65
C ASN A 352 -13.23 -14.48 -17.78
N ALA A 353 -13.54 -13.17 -17.87
CA ALA A 353 -12.49 -12.15 -17.93
C ALA A 353 -11.75 -12.03 -16.58
N VAL A 354 -10.45 -11.71 -16.63
CA VAL A 354 -9.60 -11.54 -15.43
C VAL A 354 -9.09 -10.10 -15.38
N ARG A 355 -9.29 -9.45 -14.22
CA ARG A 355 -8.85 -8.08 -13.91
C ARG A 355 -7.76 -8.12 -12.84
N PHE A 356 -6.53 -7.87 -13.23
CA PHE A 356 -5.45 -7.54 -12.30
C PHE A 356 -5.50 -6.04 -12.01
N ALA A 357 -5.33 -5.66 -10.76
CA ALA A 357 -5.24 -4.25 -10.37
C ALA A 357 -4.10 -4.02 -9.37
N TRP A 358 -3.50 -2.85 -9.47
CA TRP A 358 -2.51 -2.35 -8.52
C TRP A 358 -3.01 -1.03 -7.97
N TRP A 359 -3.30 -1.02 -6.68
CA TRP A 359 -3.85 0.13 -5.97
C TRP A 359 -2.72 1.06 -5.54
N ALA A 360 -3.01 2.35 -5.42
CA ALA A 360 -2.09 3.31 -4.84
C ALA A 360 -2.68 3.90 -3.57
N ALA A 361 -1.83 4.35 -2.65
CA ALA A 361 -2.24 4.95 -1.39
C ALA A 361 -3.10 4.01 -0.52
N GLU A 362 -2.75 2.72 -0.48
CA GLU A 362 -3.24 1.80 0.56
C GLU A 362 -2.80 2.33 1.94
N GLU A 363 -1.51 2.68 2.02
CA GLU A 363 -0.78 3.02 3.26
C GLU A 363 -1.26 4.30 3.95
N GLU A 364 -1.97 5.14 3.18
CA GLU A 364 -2.59 6.39 3.62
C GLU A 364 -4.09 6.22 3.95
N GLY A 365 -4.67 5.03 3.74
CA GLY A 365 -6.06 4.71 4.08
C GLY A 365 -6.90 4.04 3.00
N LEU A 366 -6.38 3.02 2.30
CA LEU A 366 -7.10 2.25 1.27
C LEU A 366 -7.63 3.14 0.13
N LEU A 367 -6.96 4.26 -0.14
CA LEU A 367 -7.55 5.36 -0.91
C LEU A 367 -7.78 4.96 -2.37
N GLY A 368 -6.85 4.20 -2.96
CA GLY A 368 -6.93 3.75 -4.35
C GLY A 368 -8.04 2.74 -4.60
N SER A 369 -8.11 1.67 -3.81
CA SER A 369 -9.14 0.62 -3.92
C SER A 369 -10.53 1.14 -3.56
N THR A 370 -10.64 1.98 -2.52
CA THR A 370 -11.89 2.62 -2.11
C THR A 370 -12.38 3.56 -3.21
N TYR A 371 -11.53 4.46 -3.71
CA TYR A 371 -11.87 5.35 -4.82
C TYR A 371 -12.32 4.55 -6.05
N TYR A 372 -11.62 3.48 -6.39
CA TYR A 372 -12.02 2.58 -7.47
C TYR A 372 -13.42 2.01 -7.27
N ALA A 373 -13.68 1.38 -6.11
CA ALA A 373 -14.92 0.67 -5.83
C ALA A 373 -16.14 1.60 -5.74
N GLU A 374 -15.98 2.80 -5.17
CA GLU A 374 -17.02 3.84 -5.07
C GLU A 374 -17.37 4.48 -6.43
N HIS A 375 -16.43 4.52 -7.38
CA HIS A 375 -16.64 5.12 -8.70
C HIS A 375 -17.12 4.12 -9.77
N LEU A 376 -17.33 2.84 -9.40
CA LEU A 376 -17.98 1.86 -10.29
C LEU A 376 -19.45 2.22 -10.50
N THR A 377 -19.91 2.24 -11.75
CA THR A 377 -21.35 2.24 -12.01
C THR A 377 -22.00 0.96 -11.47
N ALA A 378 -23.31 1.00 -11.19
CA ALA A 378 -24.04 -0.18 -10.73
C ALA A 378 -23.95 -1.37 -11.71
N GLU A 379 -23.81 -1.09 -13.02
CA GLU A 379 -23.53 -2.10 -14.04
C GLU A 379 -22.13 -2.70 -13.84
N GLU A 380 -21.05 -1.90 -13.85
CA GLU A 380 -19.68 -2.38 -13.69
C GLU A 380 -19.45 -3.12 -12.37
N ASN A 381 -20.01 -2.60 -11.27
CA ASN A 381 -19.99 -3.25 -9.96
C ASN A 381 -20.60 -4.66 -10.08
N SER A 382 -21.75 -4.82 -10.75
CA SER A 382 -22.42 -6.13 -10.87
C SER A 382 -21.63 -7.18 -11.66
N LYS A 383 -20.73 -6.75 -12.56
CA LYS A 383 -19.89 -7.63 -13.39
C LYS A 383 -18.69 -8.20 -12.64
N LEU A 384 -18.18 -7.49 -11.63
CA LEU A 384 -17.15 -8.01 -10.72
C LEU A 384 -17.75 -9.14 -9.89
N ARG A 385 -17.41 -10.40 -10.18
CA ARG A 385 -17.99 -11.55 -9.46
C ARG A 385 -17.40 -11.71 -8.06
N LEU A 386 -16.12 -11.38 -7.93
CA LEU A 386 -15.33 -11.44 -6.70
C LEU A 386 -14.11 -10.51 -6.80
N PHE A 387 -13.53 -10.17 -5.65
CA PHE A 387 -12.24 -9.50 -5.51
C PHE A 387 -11.34 -10.34 -4.60
N MET A 388 -10.13 -10.66 -5.06
CA MET A 388 -9.11 -11.37 -4.28
C MET A 388 -7.97 -10.42 -3.94
N ASP A 389 -7.75 -10.24 -2.65
CA ASP A 389 -6.77 -9.34 -2.07
C ASP A 389 -5.50 -10.13 -1.69
N TYR A 390 -4.33 -9.60 -2.07
CA TYR A 390 -3.06 -10.27 -1.87
C TYR A 390 -2.00 -9.29 -1.39
N ASP A 391 -1.87 -9.22 -0.07
CA ASP A 391 -1.00 -8.31 0.68
C ASP A 391 -0.05 -9.11 1.59
N MET A 392 1.25 -8.81 1.55
CA MET A 392 2.34 -9.52 2.25
C MET A 392 2.32 -11.05 2.02
N MET A 393 2.78 -11.50 0.85
CA MET A 393 2.84 -12.90 0.43
C MET A 393 4.07 -13.67 0.93
N ALA A 394 5.07 -13.03 1.55
CA ALA A 394 6.42 -13.58 1.68
C ALA A 394 7.15 -13.34 3.03
N SER A 395 6.46 -13.17 4.14
CA SER A 395 7.08 -12.80 5.44
C SER A 395 8.11 -13.82 5.97
N PRO A 396 9.23 -13.40 6.56
CA PRO A 396 10.34 -14.29 6.96
C PRO A 396 10.01 -15.29 8.07
N ASN A 397 8.98 -15.02 8.87
CA ASN A 397 8.51 -15.87 9.97
C ASN A 397 7.03 -16.24 9.75
N TYR A 398 6.64 -16.44 8.48
CA TYR A 398 5.26 -16.59 8.00
C TYR A 398 4.39 -17.58 8.78
N GLU A 399 3.08 -17.34 8.71
CA GLU A 399 2.09 -18.42 8.71
C GLU A 399 1.29 -18.33 7.41
N TYR A 400 0.78 -19.45 6.88
CA TYR A 400 -0.18 -19.37 5.77
C TYR A 400 -1.54 -18.93 6.31
N GLN A 401 -1.79 -17.62 6.26
CA GLN A 401 -2.99 -16.99 6.79
C GLN A 401 -4.05 -16.87 5.71
N VAL A 402 -5.28 -17.27 6.03
CA VAL A 402 -6.47 -17.01 5.20
C VAL A 402 -7.36 -16.03 5.95
N TYR A 403 -7.88 -15.00 5.27
CA TYR A 403 -8.84 -14.09 5.87
C TYR A 403 -10.10 -14.85 6.33
N ASP A 404 -10.55 -14.66 7.58
CA ASP A 404 -11.71 -15.37 8.17
C ASP A 404 -13.07 -14.84 7.69
N ALA A 405 -13.21 -14.71 6.38
CA ALA A 405 -14.41 -14.28 5.70
C ALA A 405 -15.55 -15.31 5.83
N ASN A 406 -16.80 -14.85 5.70
CA ASN A 406 -17.97 -15.73 5.70
C ASN A 406 -19.15 -15.08 4.95
N ASN A 407 -20.10 -15.89 4.45
CA ASN A 407 -21.22 -15.45 3.60
C ASN A 407 -22.41 -14.81 4.36
N LYS A 408 -22.30 -14.60 5.67
CA LYS A 408 -23.35 -14.00 6.51
C LYS A 408 -23.01 -12.57 6.88
N ASP A 409 -21.78 -12.36 7.34
CA ASP A 409 -21.29 -11.07 7.84
C ASP A 409 -20.54 -10.30 6.74
N HIS A 410 -20.15 -10.97 5.65
CA HIS A 410 -19.53 -10.39 4.44
C HIS A 410 -20.35 -10.77 3.19
N PRO A 411 -20.17 -10.09 2.03
CA PRO A 411 -20.95 -10.35 0.83
C PRO A 411 -20.88 -11.81 0.36
N ASN A 412 -22.02 -12.35 -0.06
CA ASN A 412 -22.17 -13.77 -0.42
C ASN A 412 -21.19 -14.19 -1.53
N GLY A 413 -20.25 -15.07 -1.19
CA GLY A 413 -19.09 -15.46 -2.00
C GLY A 413 -17.76 -15.31 -1.25
N SER A 414 -17.69 -14.43 -0.25
CA SER A 414 -16.50 -14.22 0.57
C SER A 414 -16.09 -15.47 1.38
N GLY A 415 -17.06 -16.22 1.90
CA GLY A 415 -16.81 -17.53 2.50
C GLY A 415 -16.32 -18.57 1.49
N ASN A 416 -16.83 -18.55 0.25
CA ASN A 416 -16.37 -19.45 -0.81
C ASN A 416 -14.91 -19.19 -1.22
N LEU A 417 -14.45 -17.92 -1.16
CA LEU A 417 -13.03 -17.60 -1.32
C LEU A 417 -12.19 -18.21 -0.21
N LYS A 418 -12.59 -18.04 1.06
CA LYS A 418 -11.90 -18.66 2.20
C LYS A 418 -11.82 -20.18 2.07
N ASP A 419 -12.94 -20.83 1.76
CA ASP A 419 -13.01 -22.29 1.62
C ASP A 419 -12.10 -22.79 0.49
N LEU A 420 -12.04 -22.09 -0.66
CA LEU A 420 -11.11 -22.40 -1.75
C LEU A 420 -9.63 -22.41 -1.30
N TYR A 421 -9.21 -21.38 -0.55
CA TYR A 421 -7.83 -21.30 -0.05
C TYR A 421 -7.52 -22.42 0.95
N ILE A 422 -8.45 -22.72 1.86
CA ILE A 422 -8.34 -23.81 2.84
C ILE A 422 -8.26 -25.18 2.15
N ASP A 423 -9.11 -25.43 1.16
CA ASP A 423 -9.14 -26.69 0.41
C ASP A 423 -7.84 -26.88 -0.38
N TRP A 424 -7.26 -25.80 -0.94
CA TRP A 424 -5.97 -25.87 -1.62
C TRP A 424 -4.83 -26.20 -0.66
N TYR A 425 -4.67 -25.48 0.46
CA TYR A 425 -3.62 -25.81 1.44
C TYR A 425 -3.78 -27.25 1.97
N THR A 426 -5.02 -27.66 2.28
CA THR A 426 -5.31 -29.00 2.81
C THR A 426 -5.00 -30.10 1.79
N SER A 427 -5.35 -29.91 0.52
CA SER A 427 -5.05 -30.88 -0.55
C SER A 427 -3.55 -30.98 -0.88
N HIS A 428 -2.77 -29.93 -0.61
CA HIS A 428 -1.31 -29.92 -0.72
C HIS A 428 -0.60 -30.40 0.56
N GLY A 429 -1.33 -30.76 1.61
CA GLY A 429 -0.78 -31.22 2.89
C GLY A 429 -0.11 -30.10 3.71
N LEU A 430 -0.46 -28.84 3.43
CA LEU A 430 0.06 -27.65 4.10
C LEU A 430 -0.83 -27.26 5.28
N ASN A 431 -0.20 -26.71 6.32
CA ASN A 431 -0.91 -26.06 7.42
C ASN A 431 -1.46 -24.70 6.98
N TYR A 432 -2.49 -24.23 7.67
CA TYR A 432 -2.96 -22.84 7.58
C TYR A 432 -3.42 -22.33 8.95
N THR A 433 -3.59 -21.01 9.04
CA THR A 433 -4.27 -20.30 10.12
C THR A 433 -5.31 -19.34 9.56
N LEU A 434 -6.25 -18.92 10.41
CA LEU A 434 -7.24 -17.90 10.08
C LEU A 434 -6.79 -16.58 10.69
N THR A 435 -6.80 -15.52 9.89
CA THR A 435 -6.48 -14.16 10.34
C THR A 435 -7.73 -13.27 10.25
N PRO A 436 -7.90 -12.27 11.14
CA PRO A 436 -9.08 -11.42 11.12
C PRO A 436 -9.30 -10.76 9.76
N PHE A 437 -10.54 -10.80 9.27
CA PHE A 437 -10.93 -10.03 8.09
C PHE A 437 -11.46 -8.67 8.55
N ASP A 438 -10.57 -7.87 9.15
CA ASP A 438 -10.93 -6.75 10.04
C ASP A 438 -10.70 -5.34 9.49
N GLY A 439 -10.44 -5.23 8.18
CA GLY A 439 -10.46 -3.98 7.42
C GLY A 439 -9.10 -3.28 7.30
N ARG A 440 -8.06 -4.06 7.04
CA ARG A 440 -6.65 -3.61 7.02
C ARG A 440 -5.95 -3.67 5.65
N SER A 441 -6.68 -3.96 4.57
CA SER A 441 -6.15 -3.97 3.19
C SER A 441 -7.30 -3.69 2.20
N ASP A 442 -6.98 -3.60 0.91
CA ASP A 442 -7.79 -3.05 -0.17
C ASP A 442 -9.16 -3.73 -0.40
N TYR A 443 -9.40 -4.92 0.17
CA TYR A 443 -10.70 -5.59 0.13
C TYR A 443 -11.86 -4.79 0.74
N VAL A 444 -11.59 -3.80 1.61
CA VAL A 444 -12.64 -3.02 2.30
C VAL A 444 -13.56 -2.31 1.32
N GLY A 445 -12.99 -1.53 0.39
CA GLY A 445 -13.77 -0.76 -0.59
C GLY A 445 -14.69 -1.65 -1.42
N PHE A 446 -14.25 -2.87 -1.72
CA PHE A 446 -15.03 -3.89 -2.42
C PHE A 446 -16.18 -4.44 -1.57
N ILE A 447 -15.91 -4.80 -0.31
CA ILE A 447 -16.90 -5.35 0.63
C ILE A 447 -18.01 -4.35 0.95
N GLU A 448 -17.66 -3.10 1.22
CA GLU A 448 -18.63 -2.05 1.52
C GLU A 448 -19.57 -1.82 0.32
N ASN A 449 -19.01 -1.82 -0.90
CA ASN A 449 -19.72 -1.82 -2.18
C ASN A 449 -20.37 -3.17 -2.58
N GLY A 450 -20.43 -4.14 -1.66
CA GLY A 450 -21.19 -5.39 -1.80
C GLY A 450 -20.57 -6.41 -2.76
N ILE A 451 -19.27 -6.30 -3.04
CA ILE A 451 -18.50 -7.23 -3.87
C ILE A 451 -17.88 -8.28 -2.92
N PRO A 452 -18.00 -9.59 -3.21
CA PRO A 452 -17.37 -10.64 -2.40
C PRO A 452 -15.85 -10.49 -2.39
N GLY A 453 -15.30 -10.12 -1.24
CA GLY A 453 -13.86 -10.03 -0.97
C GLY A 453 -13.32 -11.27 -0.25
N GLY A 454 -12.03 -11.52 -0.40
CA GLY A 454 -11.28 -12.56 0.32
C GLY A 454 -9.81 -12.53 -0.09
N GLY A 455 -8.97 -13.35 0.53
CA GLY A 455 -7.53 -13.28 0.32
C GLY A 455 -6.73 -14.15 1.29
N ILE A 456 -5.42 -14.11 1.12
CA ILE A 456 -4.41 -14.78 1.95
C ILE A 456 -3.30 -13.80 2.30
N ALA A 457 -2.55 -14.09 3.37
CA ALA A 457 -1.40 -13.31 3.81
C ALA A 457 -0.33 -14.23 4.43
N THR A 458 0.86 -13.71 4.70
CA THR A 458 1.87 -14.37 5.54
C THR A 458 2.00 -13.81 6.96
N GLY A 459 1.33 -12.69 7.22
CA GLY A 459 1.26 -12.01 8.51
C GLY A 459 2.33 -10.93 8.71
N ALA A 460 1.94 -9.85 9.38
CA ALA A 460 2.77 -8.68 9.64
C ALA A 460 3.28 -8.63 11.11
N GLU A 461 2.73 -7.73 11.94
CA GLU A 461 3.18 -7.49 13.32
C GLU A 461 2.78 -8.57 14.36
N GLY A 462 2.05 -9.59 13.96
CA GLY A 462 1.61 -10.67 14.84
C GLY A 462 2.78 -11.52 15.36
N VAL A 463 2.82 -11.78 16.66
CA VAL A 463 3.88 -12.60 17.29
C VAL A 463 3.60 -14.09 17.09
N LYS A 464 4.54 -14.82 16.47
CA LYS A 464 4.42 -16.29 16.33
C LYS A 464 4.45 -16.98 17.71
N ASP A 465 3.46 -17.83 17.97
CA ASP A 465 3.38 -18.65 19.19
C ASP A 465 4.00 -20.05 18.99
N ALA A 466 4.01 -20.86 20.05
CA ALA A 466 4.60 -22.21 20.00
C ALA A 466 3.86 -23.17 19.03
N LYS A 467 2.56 -22.98 18.78
CA LYS A 467 1.79 -23.76 17.82
C LYS A 467 2.04 -23.30 16.39
N GLY A 468 2.22 -22.00 16.20
CA GLY A 468 2.72 -21.41 14.96
C GLY A 468 4.08 -21.98 14.59
N GLN A 469 5.00 -22.11 15.56
CA GLN A 469 6.28 -22.76 15.32
C GLN A 469 6.15 -24.27 15.00
N GLU A 470 5.28 -25.00 15.69
CA GLU A 470 5.03 -26.42 15.40
C GLU A 470 4.49 -26.65 13.97
N LYS A 471 3.65 -25.73 13.48
CA LYS A 471 3.02 -25.82 12.16
C LYS A 471 3.88 -25.33 10.99
N PHE A 472 4.64 -24.25 11.18
CA PHE A 472 5.29 -23.49 10.11
C PHE A 472 6.80 -23.30 10.31
N GLY A 473 7.37 -23.76 11.44
CA GLY A 473 8.75 -23.46 11.79
C GLY A 473 8.95 -21.99 12.19
N GLY A 474 10.10 -21.41 11.83
CA GLY A 474 10.46 -20.07 12.27
C GLY A 474 10.70 -19.98 13.79
N LYS A 475 10.41 -18.82 14.38
CA LYS A 475 10.79 -18.48 15.76
C LYS A 475 9.61 -17.97 16.57
N VAL A 476 9.41 -18.56 17.75
CA VAL A 476 8.45 -18.09 18.76
C VAL A 476 8.92 -16.76 19.34
N GLY A 477 8.00 -15.81 19.53
CA GLY A 477 8.29 -14.53 20.18
C GLY A 477 8.84 -13.44 19.26
N GLU A 478 9.07 -13.74 17.98
CA GLU A 478 9.31 -12.74 16.93
C GLU A 478 8.01 -12.50 16.13
N TRP A 479 7.89 -11.33 15.50
CA TRP A 479 6.79 -11.01 14.57
C TRP A 479 6.82 -11.94 13.34
N PHE A 480 5.69 -12.07 12.64
CA PHE A 480 5.63 -12.77 11.34
C PHE A 480 6.52 -12.07 10.30
N ASP A 481 6.51 -10.73 10.29
CA ASP A 481 7.50 -9.89 9.61
C ASP A 481 8.11 -8.85 10.58
N PRO A 482 9.34 -9.08 11.09
CA PRO A 482 10.08 -8.11 11.90
C PRO A 482 10.50 -6.82 11.17
N CYS A 483 10.40 -6.79 9.84
CA CYS A 483 10.71 -5.68 8.96
C CYS A 483 9.48 -4.93 8.44
N TYR A 484 8.25 -5.34 8.83
CA TYR A 484 7.01 -4.63 8.54
C TYR A 484 7.14 -3.12 8.83
N HIS A 485 6.90 -2.30 7.80
CA HIS A 485 7.10 -0.85 7.83
C HIS A 485 8.49 -0.36 8.31
N GLN A 486 9.55 -1.13 8.06
CA GLN A 486 10.94 -0.79 8.37
C GLN A 486 11.82 -0.70 7.11
N LEU A 487 12.97 -0.02 7.25
CA LEU A 487 14.02 0.01 6.23
C LEU A 487 14.59 -1.37 5.84
N CYS A 488 14.40 -2.39 6.69
CA CYS A 488 14.86 -3.74 6.40
C CYS A 488 13.91 -4.57 5.52
N ASP A 489 12.73 -4.06 5.13
CA ASP A 489 11.89 -4.73 4.12
C ASP A 489 12.46 -4.56 2.70
N ASN A 490 13.59 -5.23 2.48
CA ASN A 490 14.40 -5.22 1.27
C ASN A 490 14.53 -6.66 0.71
N LEU A 491 15.46 -6.90 -0.21
CA LEU A 491 15.64 -8.21 -0.86
C LEU A 491 15.99 -9.37 0.10
N ASP A 492 16.51 -9.08 1.29
CA ASP A 492 16.87 -10.08 2.31
C ASP A 492 15.69 -10.44 3.24
N ASN A 493 14.56 -9.74 3.16
CA ASN A 493 13.38 -9.98 4.01
C ASN A 493 12.51 -11.18 3.56
N PRO A 494 12.19 -11.37 2.26
CA PRO A 494 11.21 -12.38 1.85
C PRO A 494 11.65 -13.84 2.08
N ASP A 495 10.77 -14.65 2.66
CA ASP A 495 10.81 -16.11 2.53
C ASP A 495 10.26 -16.53 1.16
N TYR A 496 11.16 -16.99 0.30
CA TYR A 496 10.84 -17.35 -1.07
C TYR A 496 10.12 -18.71 -1.22
N GLU A 497 10.16 -19.59 -0.21
CA GLU A 497 9.38 -20.83 -0.23
C GLU A 497 7.91 -20.53 0.04
N ALA A 498 7.63 -19.72 1.08
CA ALA A 498 6.30 -19.21 1.36
C ALA A 498 5.73 -18.39 0.19
N TRP A 499 6.55 -17.52 -0.40
CA TRP A 499 6.15 -16.71 -1.54
C TRP A 499 5.76 -17.57 -2.75
N VAL A 500 6.59 -18.54 -3.16
CA VAL A 500 6.26 -19.45 -4.28
C VAL A 500 4.97 -20.24 -4.01
N ILE A 501 4.76 -20.68 -2.77
CA ILE A 501 3.54 -21.41 -2.38
C ILE A 501 2.30 -20.50 -2.49
N ASN A 502 2.37 -19.27 -1.97
CA ASN A 502 1.25 -18.33 -2.05
C ASN A 502 0.99 -17.85 -3.48
N THR A 503 2.01 -17.52 -4.28
CA THR A 503 1.81 -17.17 -5.70
C THR A 503 1.23 -18.35 -6.51
N LYS A 504 1.50 -19.60 -6.14
CA LYS A 504 0.79 -20.77 -6.70
C LYS A 504 -0.67 -20.82 -6.29
N LEU A 505 -1.00 -20.49 -5.04
CA LEU A 505 -2.40 -20.37 -4.62
C LEU A 505 -3.14 -19.22 -5.33
N ILE A 506 -2.46 -18.09 -5.59
CA ILE A 506 -3.00 -17.01 -6.46
C ILE A 506 -3.24 -17.52 -7.89
N ALA A 507 -2.28 -18.25 -8.47
CA ALA A 507 -2.45 -18.90 -9.77
C ALA A 507 -3.63 -19.89 -9.76
N HIS A 508 -3.79 -20.68 -8.69
CA HIS A 508 -4.89 -21.63 -8.55
C HIS A 508 -6.25 -20.93 -8.55
N SER A 509 -6.42 -19.90 -7.71
CA SER A 509 -7.69 -19.19 -7.56
C SER A 509 -8.09 -18.43 -8.83
N VAL A 510 -7.13 -17.79 -9.50
CA VAL A 510 -7.33 -17.19 -10.83
C VAL A 510 -7.75 -18.27 -11.84
N ALA A 511 -7.06 -19.41 -11.90
CA ALA A 511 -7.37 -20.47 -12.87
C ALA A 511 -8.76 -21.10 -12.64
N VAL A 512 -9.17 -21.33 -11.38
CA VAL A 512 -10.50 -21.85 -11.04
C VAL A 512 -11.59 -20.92 -11.57
N TYR A 513 -11.55 -19.64 -11.18
CA TYR A 513 -12.62 -18.72 -11.53
C TYR A 513 -12.55 -18.18 -12.96
N ALA A 514 -11.37 -18.09 -13.57
CA ALA A 514 -11.22 -17.78 -15.00
C ALA A 514 -11.81 -18.89 -15.89
N LYS A 515 -11.86 -20.14 -15.38
CA LYS A 515 -12.50 -21.28 -16.03
C LYS A 515 -14.00 -21.33 -15.81
N SER A 516 -14.47 -21.17 -14.56
CA SER A 516 -15.88 -21.30 -14.22
C SER A 516 -16.22 -20.66 -12.88
N PHE A 517 -17.45 -20.13 -12.77
CA PHE A 517 -18.06 -19.75 -11.50
C PHE A 517 -19.06 -20.82 -10.98
N GLU A 518 -18.95 -22.06 -11.45
CA GLU A 518 -19.71 -23.18 -10.89
C GLU A 518 -19.40 -23.35 -9.39
N GLY A 519 -20.44 -23.51 -8.57
CA GLY A 519 -20.33 -23.51 -7.10
C GLY A 519 -20.19 -22.11 -6.47
N PHE A 520 -19.79 -21.08 -7.21
CA PHE A 520 -19.67 -19.71 -6.70
C PHE A 520 -21.00 -18.93 -6.84
N PRO A 521 -21.49 -18.23 -5.80
CA PRO A 521 -22.76 -17.52 -5.86
C PRO A 521 -22.78 -16.43 -6.94
N LYS A 522 -23.97 -16.17 -7.51
CA LYS A 522 -24.18 -15.00 -8.37
C LYS A 522 -24.19 -13.73 -7.52
N ARG A 523 -23.72 -12.62 -8.07
CA ARG A 523 -23.80 -11.31 -7.40
C ARG A 523 -25.26 -10.95 -7.16
N GLU A 524 -25.58 -10.62 -5.92
CA GLU A 524 -26.82 -9.94 -5.54
C GLU A 524 -26.48 -8.45 -5.28
N PRO A 525 -26.57 -7.57 -6.29
CA PRO A 525 -26.26 -6.16 -6.09
C PRO A 525 -27.20 -5.54 -5.04
N LYS A 526 -26.62 -4.96 -3.97
CA LYS A 526 -27.37 -4.22 -2.95
C LYS A 526 -28.21 -3.15 -3.65
N LYS A 527 -29.54 -3.15 -3.44
CA LYS A 527 -30.50 -2.24 -4.11
C LYS A 527 -30.21 -0.74 -3.93
N GLU A 528 -29.36 -0.36 -2.97
CA GLU A 528 -29.03 1.03 -2.64
C GLU A 528 -27.84 1.62 -3.42
N VAL A 529 -26.96 0.80 -4.02
CA VAL A 529 -25.71 1.28 -4.64
C VAL A 529 -25.98 2.27 -5.79
N ALA A 530 -27.16 2.21 -6.40
CA ALA A 530 -27.58 3.15 -7.44
C ALA A 530 -27.95 4.57 -6.95
N SER A 531 -27.80 4.90 -5.66
CA SER A 531 -28.33 6.17 -5.11
C SER A 531 -27.55 6.83 -3.95
N ALA A 532 -26.49 6.21 -3.44
CA ALA A 532 -25.79 6.68 -2.23
C ALA A 532 -24.53 7.52 -2.51
N SER A 533 -24.66 8.61 -3.27
CA SER A 533 -23.54 9.54 -3.54
C SER A 533 -23.48 10.77 -2.60
N ASN A 534 -24.18 10.73 -1.45
CA ASN A 534 -24.34 11.91 -0.57
C ASN A 534 -24.80 11.58 0.87
N SER A 535 -24.47 10.40 1.39
CA SER A 535 -24.70 10.07 2.81
C SER A 535 -23.46 9.41 3.40
N GLU A 536 -22.87 10.05 4.42
CA GLU A 536 -21.90 9.44 5.32
C GLU A 536 -22.55 8.22 5.99
N LYS A 537 -22.39 7.03 5.38
CA LYS A 537 -22.55 5.78 6.11
C LYS A 537 -21.32 5.65 7.00
N PRO A 538 -21.46 5.33 8.30
CA PRO A 538 -20.30 4.98 9.10
C PRO A 538 -19.70 3.71 8.50
N ASN A 539 -18.41 3.76 8.09
CA ASN A 539 -17.71 2.58 7.60
C ASN A 539 -17.84 1.44 8.61
N GLU A 540 -18.28 0.26 8.15
CA GLU A 540 -18.28 -0.94 8.99
C GLU A 540 -16.83 -1.36 9.30
N PHE A 541 -15.90 -0.98 8.42
CA PHE A 541 -14.47 -1.10 8.60
C PHE A 541 -13.81 0.28 8.71
N ILE A 542 -13.70 0.80 9.94
CA ILE A 542 -12.86 1.97 10.23
C ILE A 542 -11.39 1.55 10.05
N TYR A 543 -10.76 2.01 8.97
CA TYR A 543 -9.34 1.77 8.67
C TYR A 543 -8.46 2.08 9.89
N ARG A 544 -7.62 1.12 10.25
CA ARG A 544 -6.86 1.15 11.52
C ARG A 544 -5.47 1.76 11.41
N GLY A 545 -4.99 2.02 10.21
CA GLY A 545 -3.67 2.61 9.97
C GLY A 545 -2.53 1.60 10.06
N SER A 546 -1.48 1.91 9.29
CA SER A 546 -0.26 1.13 9.11
C SER A 546 0.52 0.79 10.40
N LYS A 547 0.29 1.46 11.55
CA LYS A 547 1.22 1.36 12.71
C LYS A 547 0.58 1.07 14.07
N LEU A 548 -0.58 0.41 14.08
CA LEU A 548 -1.21 -0.03 15.34
C LEU A 548 -0.54 -1.29 15.91
N ILE A 549 0.47 -1.09 16.76
CA ILE A 549 0.86 -2.10 17.75
C ILE A 549 -0.32 -2.22 18.74
N MET A 550 -0.81 -3.44 18.97
CA MET A 550 -1.90 -3.76 19.91
C MET A 550 -1.58 -3.39 21.36
#